data_AF-A0A7T7BJ40-F1
#
_entry.id   AF-A0A7T7BJ40-F1
#
_cell.length_a   1.000
_cell.length_b   1.000
_cell.length_c   1.000
_cell.angle_alpha   90.00
_cell.angle_beta   90.00
_cell.angle_gamma   90.00
#
_symmetry.space_group_name_H-M   'P 1'
#
loop_
_entity.id
_entity.type
_entity.pdbx_description
1 polymer ?
#
loop_
_entity_poly.entity_id
_entity_poly.type
_entity_poly.pdbx_seq_one_letter_code
_entity_poly.pdbx_strand_id
1 'polypeptide(L)'
;MTTKTGEQESPQASASQVDQPSVKRTPPPETPAALQTRFKVIAAFWAVIIFLGFPIWWKTTSIYRASLPIKEMVDWADGKACRPVFPLEIHLATPSMNFFEAQYLLRTTQHTLDDLNEFAAHHLRLKLTNGSTTAVQIGEDNLETIKNLAEEAADIALTVRLLPQDGLVGPRSELHAATTQLDIFYPPGQVPVPSSSNSPLSAFIAAELQRLYGEEKATIAHILSGNTAGLDSTSPQLAEDIDRRLRRSMKYAETYHLSFSLFTPGSEPSSWDIEAAVNEYVSPLLQAFSPISNFTVDTQVQLYANFAPTAPKPEYDETEAAWTLKTEGLSAFVNAAEWPLNPSIGNGPTINFILYVPDPSQSPLIVKENHASSWMVPQWGGVFLLNPPLFNTEQGGPSNPAHLFQDSLGPAFMTFSHQLLTLLGTPSTPASLPLRLQTSIRVRAASLLLSASSTMGSLARLTESLPSIPIPATVATSVSTTLSHLGASCAHLREGRFGAALASARVAETEAERSFFEKSMVGQVYFPDEHKVAVYLPLLGPIGVPLVVGLLKELKRIAGQHNAKKTAS
;
A
#
# COMPACT_ATOMS: atom_id res chain seq x y z
N MET A 1 -61.43 2.08 24.90
CA MET A 1 -62.63 2.44 24.12
C MET A 1 -62.31 2.12 22.66
N THR A 2 -62.64 0.92 22.19
CA THR A 2 -63.87 0.60 21.40
C THR A 2 -63.84 1.29 20.03
N THR A 3 -64.02 0.67 18.87
CA THR A 3 -64.47 -0.68 18.47
C THR A 3 -64.35 -0.80 16.94
N LYS A 4 -64.20 -2.05 16.47
CA LYS A 4 -64.47 -2.58 15.11
C LYS A 4 -65.82 -2.16 14.51
N THR A 5 -65.89 -2.07 13.17
CA THR A 5 -66.93 -2.59 12.24
C THR A 5 -66.47 -2.30 10.81
N GLY A 6 -66.68 -3.08 9.75
CA GLY A 6 -67.39 -4.34 9.45
C GLY A 6 -66.92 -4.75 8.02
N GLU A 7 -67.40 -5.75 7.30
CA GLU A 7 -68.31 -6.88 7.51
C GLU A 7 -68.06 -7.81 6.30
N GLN A 8 -68.05 -9.13 6.52
CA GLN A 8 -68.06 -10.15 5.47
C GLN A 8 -69.52 -10.50 5.16
N GLU A 9 -69.87 -10.70 3.90
CA GLU A 9 -70.88 -11.69 3.51
C GLU A 9 -70.72 -12.13 2.04
N SER A 10 -70.38 -13.41 1.86
CA SER A 10 -70.86 -14.29 0.77
C SER A 10 -72.10 -15.02 1.32
N PRO A 11 -72.80 -15.96 0.61
CA PRO A 11 -72.69 -16.42 -0.78
C PRO A 11 -74.08 -16.58 -1.47
N GLN A 12 -74.13 -16.88 -2.78
CA GLN A 12 -74.91 -18.01 -3.32
C GLN A 12 -74.83 -18.13 -4.85
N ALA A 13 -74.77 -19.40 -5.28
CA ALA A 13 -74.83 -19.89 -6.65
C ALA A 13 -76.26 -19.85 -7.22
N SER A 14 -76.40 -19.80 -8.55
CA SER A 14 -77.14 -20.82 -9.35
C SER A 14 -77.38 -20.41 -10.82
N ALA A 15 -77.25 -21.43 -11.69
CA ALA A 15 -78.02 -21.70 -12.92
C ALA A 15 -77.74 -20.91 -14.23
N SER A 16 -76.99 -21.60 -15.09
CA SER A 16 -77.07 -21.74 -16.55
C SER A 16 -78.29 -21.17 -17.30
N GLN A 17 -78.03 -20.41 -18.37
CA GLN A 17 -78.91 -20.29 -19.54
C GLN A 17 -78.11 -20.35 -20.85
N VAL A 18 -78.68 -21.07 -21.81
CA VAL A 18 -78.11 -21.59 -23.06
C VAL A 18 -78.24 -20.59 -24.22
N ASP A 19 -77.21 -20.59 -25.05
CA ASP A 19 -76.97 -19.92 -26.33
C ASP A 19 -78.09 -19.99 -27.39
N GLN A 20 -78.22 -18.91 -28.18
CA GLN A 20 -78.52 -18.99 -29.62
C GLN A 20 -77.63 -18.01 -30.42
N PRO A 21 -77.08 -18.40 -31.59
CA PRO A 21 -76.01 -17.66 -32.27
C PRO A 21 -76.53 -16.66 -33.32
N SER A 22 -75.83 -15.52 -33.43
CA SER A 22 -75.96 -14.56 -34.54
C SER A 22 -74.82 -14.73 -35.55
N VAL A 23 -75.17 -14.73 -36.84
CA VAL A 23 -74.30 -14.96 -38.00
C VAL A 23 -73.40 -13.74 -38.28
N LYS A 24 -72.07 -13.92 -38.28
CA LYS A 24 -71.08 -12.92 -38.72
C LYS A 24 -70.88 -12.98 -40.26
N ARG A 25 -71.10 -11.86 -40.96
CA ARG A 25 -70.69 -11.65 -42.37
C ARG A 25 -69.17 -11.40 -42.45
N THR A 26 -68.47 -12.09 -43.36
CA THR A 26 -67.04 -11.93 -43.63
C THR A 26 -66.77 -10.85 -44.70
N PRO A 27 -65.63 -10.12 -44.64
CA PRO A 27 -65.26 -9.11 -45.64
C PRO A 27 -64.76 -9.72 -46.97
N PRO A 28 -64.78 -8.96 -48.09
CA PRO A 28 -64.48 -9.46 -49.44
C PRO A 28 -63.01 -9.86 -49.67
N PRO A 29 -62.72 -10.77 -50.62
CA PRO A 29 -61.39 -11.33 -50.86
C PRO A 29 -60.39 -10.32 -51.45
N GLU A 30 -59.16 -10.30 -50.92
CA GLU A 30 -58.07 -9.39 -51.33
C GLU A 30 -57.50 -9.72 -52.74
N THR A 31 -57.09 -8.71 -53.49
CA THR A 31 -56.50 -8.87 -54.84
C THR A 31 -55.04 -9.35 -54.78
N PRO A 32 -54.56 -10.14 -55.77
CA PRO A 32 -53.20 -10.71 -55.76
C PRO A 32 -52.07 -9.66 -55.78
N ALA A 33 -52.32 -8.48 -56.36
CA ALA A 33 -51.37 -7.36 -56.38
C ALA A 33 -51.19 -6.73 -54.99
N ALA A 34 -52.27 -6.55 -54.23
CA ALA A 34 -52.22 -6.03 -52.86
C ALA A 34 -51.41 -6.96 -51.94
N LEU A 35 -51.51 -8.27 -52.18
CA LEU A 35 -50.78 -9.29 -51.44
C LEU A 35 -49.26 -9.26 -51.71
N GLN A 36 -48.84 -9.08 -52.96
CA GLN A 36 -47.42 -8.92 -53.29
C GLN A 36 -46.83 -7.62 -52.72
N THR A 37 -47.59 -6.52 -52.76
CA THR A 37 -47.17 -5.24 -52.17
C THR A 37 -47.02 -5.37 -50.66
N ARG A 38 -47.96 -6.03 -49.97
CA ARG A 38 -47.87 -6.29 -48.53
C ARG A 38 -46.64 -7.11 -48.16
N PHE A 39 -46.34 -8.17 -48.90
CA PHE A 39 -45.12 -8.95 -48.69
C PHE A 39 -43.86 -8.10 -48.89
N LYS A 40 -43.78 -7.32 -49.98
CA LYS A 40 -42.65 -6.42 -50.25
C LYS A 40 -42.46 -5.37 -49.14
N VAL A 41 -43.56 -4.80 -48.62
CA VAL A 41 -43.53 -3.84 -47.51
C VAL A 41 -43.04 -4.50 -46.23
N ILE A 42 -43.60 -5.66 -45.85
CA ILE A 42 -43.15 -6.42 -44.66
C ILE A 42 -41.68 -6.82 -44.79
N ALA A 43 -41.27 -7.31 -45.95
CA ALA A 43 -39.89 -7.69 -46.22
C ALA A 43 -38.94 -6.47 -46.17
N ALA A 44 -39.35 -5.31 -46.68
CA ALA A 44 -38.58 -4.08 -46.58
C ALA A 44 -38.42 -3.61 -45.13
N PHE A 45 -39.48 -3.68 -44.30
CA PHE A 45 -39.39 -3.38 -42.87
C PHE A 45 -38.40 -4.32 -42.16
N TRP A 46 -38.48 -5.63 -42.40
CA TRP A 46 -37.55 -6.59 -41.83
C TRP A 46 -36.12 -6.40 -42.33
N ALA A 47 -35.92 -6.04 -43.60
CA ALA A 47 -34.60 -5.70 -44.13
C ALA A 47 -34.01 -4.49 -43.39
N VAL A 48 -34.78 -3.43 -43.18
CA VAL A 48 -34.30 -2.25 -42.41
C VAL A 48 -34.01 -2.63 -40.96
N ILE A 49 -34.88 -3.41 -40.30
CA ILE A 49 -34.67 -3.84 -38.91
C ILE A 49 -33.41 -4.70 -38.79
N ILE A 50 -33.17 -5.64 -39.72
CA ILE A 50 -32.03 -6.56 -39.64
C ILE A 50 -30.72 -5.90 -40.05
N PHE A 51 -30.71 -5.10 -41.12
CA PHE A 51 -29.48 -4.53 -41.69
C PHE A 51 -29.11 -3.16 -41.12
N LEU A 52 -30.06 -2.37 -40.62
CA LEU A 52 -29.80 -1.08 -39.97
C LEU A 52 -30.18 -1.07 -38.49
N GLY A 53 -31.40 -1.49 -38.16
CA GLY A 53 -31.94 -1.37 -36.80
C GLY A 53 -31.12 -2.15 -35.77
N PHE A 54 -30.92 -3.44 -36.01
CA PHE A 54 -30.22 -4.33 -35.10
C PHE A 54 -28.73 -3.99 -34.94
N PRO A 55 -27.94 -3.73 -36.02
CA PRO A 55 -26.54 -3.34 -35.88
C PRO A 55 -26.35 -2.00 -35.16
N ILE A 56 -27.21 -1.01 -35.44
CA ILE A 56 -27.17 0.30 -34.77
C ILE A 56 -27.55 0.12 -33.30
N TRP A 57 -28.67 -0.55 -33.01
CA TRP A 57 -29.10 -0.83 -31.65
C TRP A 57 -28.00 -1.54 -30.87
N TRP A 58 -27.49 -2.67 -31.38
CA TRP A 58 -26.43 -3.44 -30.75
C TRP A 58 -25.19 -2.61 -30.44
N LYS A 59 -24.73 -1.78 -31.39
CA LYS A 59 -23.56 -0.90 -31.21
C LYS A 59 -23.82 0.23 -30.20
N THR A 60 -25.04 0.77 -30.16
CA THR A 60 -25.42 1.85 -29.24
C THR A 60 -25.74 1.37 -27.83
N THR A 61 -26.15 0.10 -27.68
CA THR A 61 -26.44 -0.51 -26.38
C THR A 61 -25.28 -1.35 -25.83
N SER A 62 -24.25 -1.64 -26.65
CA SER A 62 -23.04 -2.30 -26.19
C SER A 62 -22.22 -1.37 -25.29
N ILE A 63 -21.76 -1.91 -24.17
CA ILE A 63 -20.86 -1.21 -23.26
C ILE A 63 -19.44 -1.30 -23.84
N TYR A 64 -18.75 -0.16 -23.93
CA TYR A 64 -17.35 -0.15 -24.35
C TYR A 64 -16.47 -0.88 -23.33
N ARG A 65 -15.64 -1.81 -23.83
CA ARG A 65 -14.75 -2.62 -23.01
C ARG A 65 -13.39 -2.75 -23.71
N ALA A 66 -12.38 -2.11 -23.14
CA ALA A 66 -11.00 -2.28 -23.59
C ALA A 66 -10.50 -3.70 -23.28
N SER A 67 -9.65 -4.24 -24.16
CA SER A 67 -9.00 -5.54 -23.95
C SER A 67 -7.86 -5.41 -22.94
N LEU A 68 -7.87 -6.24 -21.91
CA LEU A 68 -6.80 -6.30 -20.91
C LEU A 68 -5.95 -7.56 -21.09
N PRO A 69 -4.63 -7.52 -20.79
CA PRO A 69 -3.75 -8.68 -20.83
C PRO A 69 -3.95 -9.58 -19.59
N ILE A 70 -5.13 -10.19 -19.46
CA ILE A 70 -5.56 -10.95 -18.27
C ILE A 70 -4.55 -12.03 -17.86
N LYS A 71 -4.01 -12.78 -18.82
CA LYS A 71 -3.03 -13.82 -18.55
C LYS A 71 -1.77 -13.27 -17.88
N GLU A 72 -1.26 -12.16 -18.38
CA GLU A 72 -0.06 -11.51 -17.81
C GLU A 72 -0.34 -10.99 -16.41
N MET A 73 -1.50 -10.34 -16.18
CA MET A 73 -1.92 -9.86 -14.87
C MET A 73 -1.99 -10.99 -13.84
N VAL A 74 -2.53 -12.16 -14.23
CA VAL A 74 -2.58 -13.35 -13.36
C VAL A 74 -1.19 -13.95 -13.15
N ASP A 75 -0.35 -14.02 -14.19
CA ASP A 75 1.02 -14.53 -14.08
C ASP A 75 1.89 -13.67 -13.13
N TRP A 76 1.64 -12.36 -13.07
CA TRP A 76 2.23 -11.46 -12.06
C TRP A 76 1.69 -11.76 -10.65
N ALA A 77 0.38 -11.87 -10.49
CA ALA A 77 -0.25 -12.15 -9.20
C ALA A 77 0.17 -13.52 -8.61
N ASP A 78 0.38 -14.52 -9.47
CA ASP A 78 0.83 -15.86 -9.09
C ASP A 78 2.35 -15.95 -8.86
N GLY A 79 3.11 -14.85 -9.04
CA GLY A 79 4.57 -14.84 -8.89
C GLY A 79 5.34 -15.60 -9.97
N LYS A 80 4.71 -15.86 -11.13
CA LYS A 80 5.34 -16.54 -12.28
C LYS A 80 6.17 -15.57 -13.13
N ALA A 81 5.70 -14.33 -13.27
CA ALA A 81 6.37 -13.31 -14.08
C ALA A 81 7.67 -12.79 -13.44
N CYS A 82 7.66 -12.57 -12.12
CA CYS A 82 8.82 -12.11 -11.38
C CYS A 82 8.99 -12.89 -10.08
N ARG A 83 10.21 -13.40 -9.90
CA ARG A 83 10.73 -13.79 -8.58
C ARG A 83 11.74 -12.72 -8.15
N PRO A 84 11.43 -11.89 -7.15
CA PRO A 84 12.33 -10.84 -6.70
C PRO A 84 13.56 -11.44 -6.04
N VAL A 85 14.72 -10.86 -6.34
CA VAL A 85 16.02 -11.23 -5.76
C VAL A 85 16.70 -9.95 -5.30
N PHE A 86 17.41 -10.02 -4.17
CA PHE A 86 18.08 -8.91 -3.50
C PHE A 86 19.57 -9.26 -3.39
N PRO A 87 20.38 -8.99 -4.42
CA PRO A 87 21.82 -9.11 -4.34
C PRO A 87 22.41 -7.87 -3.68
N LEU A 88 22.70 -7.94 -2.39
CA LEU A 88 23.33 -6.85 -1.65
C LEU A 88 24.83 -6.85 -1.92
N GLU A 89 25.31 -5.79 -2.56
CA GLU A 89 26.75 -5.62 -2.81
C GLU A 89 27.47 -5.07 -1.58
N ILE A 90 28.43 -5.83 -1.07
CA ILE A 90 29.24 -5.47 0.09
C ILE A 90 30.68 -5.29 -0.37
N HIS A 91 31.21 -4.09 -0.15
CA HIS A 91 32.56 -3.74 -0.56
C HIS A 91 33.55 -4.00 0.57
N LEU A 92 34.55 -4.83 0.30
CA LEU A 92 35.63 -5.15 1.23
C LEU A 92 36.82 -4.23 0.94
N ALA A 93 37.18 -3.38 1.89
CA ALA A 93 38.33 -2.49 1.84
C ALA A 93 39.46 -3.07 2.72
N THR A 94 40.55 -3.47 2.08
CA THR A 94 41.69 -4.16 2.73
C THR A 94 42.98 -3.36 2.55
N PRO A 95 43.13 -2.19 3.21
CA PRO A 95 44.27 -1.29 2.98
C PRO A 95 45.62 -1.89 3.37
N SER A 96 45.65 -2.90 4.23
CA SER A 96 46.87 -3.48 4.79
C SER A 96 47.21 -4.88 4.27
N MET A 97 46.45 -5.40 3.29
CA MET A 97 46.67 -6.74 2.70
C MET A 97 47.10 -6.63 1.23
N ASN A 98 47.85 -7.63 0.75
CA ASN A 98 48.16 -7.74 -0.68
C ASN A 98 46.91 -8.14 -1.48
N PHE A 99 46.86 -7.79 -2.77
CA PHE A 99 45.71 -8.08 -3.63
C PHE A 99 45.34 -9.57 -3.66
N PHE A 100 46.33 -10.47 -3.77
CA PHE A 100 46.09 -11.92 -3.80
C PHE A 100 45.53 -12.46 -2.48
N GLU A 101 46.01 -11.95 -1.33
CA GLU A 101 45.51 -12.31 -0.01
C GLU A 101 44.06 -11.83 0.17
N ALA A 102 43.78 -10.59 -0.22
CA ALA A 102 42.45 -10.00 -0.19
C ALA A 102 41.47 -10.76 -1.09
N GLN A 103 41.89 -11.19 -2.29
CA GLN A 103 41.07 -11.96 -3.21
C GLN A 103 40.80 -13.38 -2.69
N TYR A 104 41.80 -14.01 -2.06
CA TYR A 104 41.62 -15.30 -1.41
C TYR A 104 40.64 -15.20 -0.23
N LEU A 105 40.80 -14.20 0.63
CA LEU A 105 39.86 -13.91 1.73
C LEU A 105 38.45 -13.68 1.21
N LEU A 106 38.28 -12.86 0.16
CA LEU A 106 36.96 -12.61 -0.44
C LEU A 106 36.30 -13.91 -0.90
N ARG A 107 37.04 -14.77 -1.63
CA ARG A 107 36.49 -16.02 -2.15
C ARG A 107 36.10 -16.99 -1.03
N THR A 108 36.94 -17.14 -0.02
CA THR A 108 36.65 -18.04 1.11
C THR A 108 35.47 -17.52 1.92
N THR A 109 35.42 -16.21 2.20
CA THR A 109 34.27 -15.61 2.92
C THR A 109 32.99 -15.70 2.10
N GLN A 110 33.03 -15.51 0.77
CA GLN A 110 31.86 -15.68 -0.09
C GLN A 110 31.36 -17.12 -0.06
N HIS A 111 32.26 -18.11 -0.12
CA HIS A 111 31.88 -19.52 -0.01
C HIS A 111 31.20 -19.82 1.33
N THR A 112 31.77 -19.35 2.44
CA THR A 112 31.15 -19.49 3.77
C THR A 112 29.79 -18.79 3.85
N LEU A 113 29.62 -17.62 3.24
CA LEU A 113 28.34 -16.92 3.19
C LEU A 113 27.28 -17.69 2.38
N ASP A 114 27.66 -18.23 1.23
CA ASP A 114 26.77 -19.00 0.37
C ASP A 114 26.36 -20.33 1.06
N ASP A 115 27.28 -21.00 1.76
CA ASP A 115 27.00 -22.23 2.53
C ASP A 115 26.00 -21.97 3.67
N LEU A 116 26.09 -20.81 4.31
CA LEU A 116 25.20 -20.42 5.42
C LEU A 116 23.89 -19.78 4.92
N ASN A 117 23.72 -19.56 3.62
CA ASN A 117 22.53 -18.90 3.09
C ASN A 117 21.45 -19.91 2.66
N GLU A 118 20.42 -20.03 3.46
CA GLU A 118 19.26 -20.88 3.16
C GLU A 118 18.20 -20.18 2.28
N PHE A 119 18.24 -18.84 2.18
CA PHE A 119 17.20 -18.07 1.48
C PHE A 119 17.69 -17.53 0.13
N ALA A 120 17.27 -18.20 -0.95
CA ALA A 120 17.71 -17.91 -2.31
C ALA A 120 17.24 -16.55 -2.87
N ALA A 121 16.35 -15.81 -2.22
CA ALA A 121 16.00 -14.47 -2.70
C ALA A 121 16.95 -13.39 -2.16
N HIS A 122 17.66 -13.61 -1.04
CA HIS A 122 18.50 -12.59 -0.41
C HIS A 122 19.96 -13.06 -0.39
N HIS A 123 20.82 -12.41 -1.17
CA HIS A 123 22.22 -12.79 -1.29
C HIS A 123 23.15 -11.65 -0.91
N LEU A 124 24.17 -11.96 -0.11
CA LEU A 124 25.26 -11.04 0.15
C LEU A 124 26.38 -11.33 -0.86
N ARG A 125 26.76 -10.33 -1.65
CA ARG A 125 27.78 -10.44 -2.70
C ARG A 125 28.98 -9.56 -2.35
N LEU A 126 30.10 -10.20 -2.03
CA LEU A 126 31.32 -9.51 -1.68
C LEU A 126 32.07 -9.04 -2.95
N LYS A 127 32.54 -7.80 -2.94
CA LYS A 127 33.45 -7.24 -3.95
C LYS A 127 34.64 -6.57 -3.28
N LEU A 128 35.82 -6.63 -3.90
CA LEU A 128 36.97 -5.87 -3.41
C LEU A 128 36.83 -4.41 -3.85
N THR A 129 37.15 -3.50 -2.92
CA THR A 129 37.32 -2.08 -3.27
C THR A 129 38.66 -1.96 -3.97
N ASN A 130 38.66 -1.78 -5.29
CA ASN A 130 39.90 -1.49 -6.01
C ASN A 130 40.45 -0.16 -5.49
N GLY A 131 41.67 -0.14 -4.95
CA GLY A 131 42.39 1.08 -4.56
C GLY A 131 42.74 2.01 -5.74
N SER A 132 42.05 1.87 -6.88
CA SER A 132 42.21 2.63 -8.12
C SER A 132 40.99 3.50 -8.45
N THR A 133 40.14 3.85 -7.49
CA THR A 133 39.65 5.23 -7.45
C THR A 133 40.78 6.09 -6.89
N THR A 134 41.89 6.10 -7.65
CA THR A 134 42.74 7.28 -7.74
C THR A 134 41.81 8.47 -7.79
N ALA A 135 42.17 9.51 -7.06
CA ALA A 135 41.84 10.86 -7.44
C ALA A 135 42.08 10.99 -8.96
N VAL A 136 41.04 10.73 -9.76
CA VAL A 136 40.98 11.13 -11.15
C VAL A 136 41.00 12.63 -11.01
N GLN A 137 42.15 13.19 -11.36
CA GLN A 137 42.38 14.62 -11.39
C GLN A 137 41.13 15.27 -11.97
N ILE A 138 40.51 16.10 -11.14
CA ILE A 138 39.29 16.82 -11.44
C ILE A 138 39.56 17.66 -12.69
N GLY A 139 39.09 17.16 -13.83
CA GLY A 139 38.79 17.95 -15.02
C GLY A 139 37.26 18.03 -15.08
N GLU A 140 36.73 19.25 -15.08
CA GLU A 140 35.30 19.56 -14.95
C GLU A 140 34.41 18.94 -16.06
N ASP A 141 34.99 18.44 -17.14
CA ASP A 141 34.25 17.91 -18.31
C ASP A 141 33.70 16.46 -18.16
N ASN A 142 34.06 15.72 -17.11
CA ASN A 142 33.65 14.31 -16.96
C ASN A 142 32.55 14.05 -15.92
N LEU A 143 31.96 15.09 -15.32
CA LEU A 143 31.01 14.93 -14.21
C LEU A 143 29.70 14.25 -14.64
N GLU A 144 29.22 14.48 -15.87
CA GLU A 144 27.99 13.85 -16.37
C GLU A 144 28.20 12.38 -16.74
N THR A 145 29.33 12.04 -17.36
CA THR A 145 29.68 10.65 -17.68
C THR A 145 29.86 9.82 -16.41
N ILE A 146 30.47 10.38 -15.36
CA ILE A 146 30.63 9.73 -14.06
C ILE A 146 29.28 9.57 -13.34
N LYS A 147 28.37 10.54 -13.43
CA LYS A 147 26.99 10.41 -12.90
C LYS A 147 26.24 9.30 -13.62
N ASN A 148 26.30 9.23 -14.94
CA ASN A 148 25.64 8.17 -15.72
C ASN A 148 26.22 6.77 -15.40
N LEU A 149 27.54 6.65 -15.24
CA LEU A 149 28.20 5.41 -14.81
C LEU A 149 27.87 5.02 -13.36
N ALA A 150 27.64 6.00 -12.48
CA ALA A 150 27.22 5.77 -11.10
C ALA A 150 25.73 5.43 -10.99
N GLU A 151 24.87 5.96 -11.87
CA GLU A 151 23.44 5.64 -11.94
C GLU A 151 23.16 4.23 -12.50
N GLU A 152 24.08 3.68 -13.30
CA GLU A 152 23.99 2.30 -13.80
C GLU A 152 24.59 1.25 -12.85
N ALA A 153 25.38 1.67 -11.86
CA ALA A 153 26.00 0.77 -10.90
C ALA A 153 24.99 0.28 -9.84
N ALA A 154 25.22 -0.92 -9.31
CA ALA A 154 24.44 -1.46 -8.20
C ALA A 154 24.68 -0.64 -6.92
N ASP A 155 23.65 -0.56 -6.07
CA ASP A 155 23.73 0.17 -4.81
C ASP A 155 24.68 -0.54 -3.83
N ILE A 156 25.65 0.19 -3.30
CA ILE A 156 26.56 -0.35 -2.26
C ILE A 156 25.80 -0.43 -0.93
N ALA A 157 25.57 -1.65 -0.45
CA ALA A 157 24.83 -1.89 0.79
C ALA A 157 25.70 -1.65 2.03
N LEU A 158 26.95 -2.10 2.02
CA LEU A 158 27.86 -1.96 3.16
C LEU A 158 29.31 -1.90 2.70
N THR A 159 30.11 -1.02 3.31
CA THR A 159 31.57 -1.03 3.17
C THR A 159 32.20 -1.62 4.43
N VAL A 160 32.91 -2.73 4.27
CA VAL A 160 33.62 -3.42 5.35
C VAL A 160 35.10 -3.10 5.24
N ARG A 161 35.66 -2.41 6.24
CA ARG A 161 37.08 -2.05 6.29
C ARG A 161 37.83 -2.97 7.24
N LEU A 162 38.82 -3.70 6.72
CA LEU A 162 39.66 -4.59 7.52
C LEU A 162 40.89 -3.84 8.01
N LEU A 163 41.08 -3.79 9.34
CA LEU A 163 42.19 -3.10 9.98
C LEU A 163 43.01 -4.08 10.85
N PRO A 164 44.33 -4.19 10.64
CA PRO A 164 45.18 -5.00 11.50
C PRO A 164 45.33 -4.33 12.87
N GLN A 165 45.21 -5.10 13.95
CA GLN A 165 45.42 -4.62 15.32
C GLN A 165 46.15 -5.66 16.17
N ASP A 166 47.26 -5.25 16.78
CA ASP A 166 48.08 -6.10 17.65
C ASP A 166 47.45 -6.30 19.04
N GLY A 167 47.69 -7.45 19.64
CA GLY A 167 47.23 -7.78 21.01
C GLY A 167 45.79 -8.29 21.12
N LEU A 168 45.09 -8.50 20.01
CA LEU A 168 43.75 -9.10 19.99
C LEU A 168 43.82 -10.64 20.08
N VAL A 169 42.98 -11.22 20.93
CA VAL A 169 42.80 -12.69 21.04
C VAL A 169 42.02 -13.25 19.84
N GLY A 170 41.16 -12.43 19.23
CA GLY A 170 40.35 -12.78 18.06
C GLY A 170 39.80 -11.52 17.37
N PRO A 171 39.13 -11.69 16.22
CA PRO A 171 38.60 -10.56 15.46
C PRO A 171 37.44 -9.86 16.18
N ARG A 172 37.33 -8.54 15.99
CA ARG A 172 36.30 -7.66 16.57
C ARG A 172 35.65 -6.85 15.45
N SER A 173 34.36 -6.57 15.57
CA SER A 173 33.63 -5.66 14.68
C SER A 173 33.19 -4.38 15.40
N GLU A 174 33.13 -3.28 14.65
CA GLU A 174 32.59 -1.99 15.09
C GLU A 174 31.80 -1.34 13.94
N LEU A 175 30.50 -1.17 14.16
CA LEU A 175 29.60 -0.56 13.19
C LEU A 175 29.48 0.94 13.46
N HIS A 176 29.67 1.75 12.42
CA HIS A 176 29.49 3.20 12.52
C HIS A 176 28.01 3.58 12.58
N ALA A 177 27.63 4.47 13.50
CA ALA A 177 26.23 4.83 13.71
C ALA A 177 25.65 5.69 12.56
N ALA A 178 26.47 6.52 11.94
CA ALA A 178 26.05 7.53 10.96
C ALA A 178 26.41 7.18 9.50
N THR A 179 27.08 6.06 9.25
CA THR A 179 27.52 5.64 7.90
C THR A 179 27.20 4.16 7.67
N THR A 180 27.27 3.72 6.41
CA THR A 180 27.16 2.30 6.03
C THR A 180 28.51 1.60 6.06
N GLN A 181 29.30 1.86 7.11
CA GLN A 181 30.64 1.34 7.27
C GLN A 181 30.76 0.43 8.50
N LEU A 182 31.35 -0.74 8.28
CA LEU A 182 31.71 -1.72 9.31
C LEU A 182 33.23 -1.85 9.37
N ASP A 183 33.84 -1.53 10.50
CA ASP A 183 35.25 -1.79 10.73
C ASP A 183 35.41 -3.18 11.38
N ILE A 184 36.32 -3.99 10.85
CA ILE A 184 36.69 -5.28 11.42
C ILE A 184 38.17 -5.26 11.75
N PHE A 185 38.47 -5.38 13.03
CA PHE A 185 39.82 -5.47 13.57
C PHE A 185 40.24 -6.92 13.64
N TYR A 186 41.39 -7.26 13.06
CA TYR A 186 41.91 -8.63 13.05
C TYR A 186 43.37 -8.69 13.52
N PRO A 187 43.77 -9.76 14.23
CA PRO A 187 45.17 -9.95 14.56
C PRO A 187 45.96 -10.36 13.30
N PRO A 188 47.15 -9.78 13.03
CA PRO A 188 47.91 -10.03 11.80
C PRO A 188 48.23 -11.52 11.53
N GLY A 189 48.32 -12.34 12.58
CA GLY A 189 48.56 -13.78 12.45
C GLY A 189 47.37 -14.61 11.93
N GLN A 190 46.18 -14.02 11.74
CA GLN A 190 44.97 -14.71 11.27
C GLN A 190 44.62 -14.40 9.80
N VAL A 191 45.53 -13.77 9.05
CA VAL A 191 45.35 -13.62 7.59
C VAL A 191 45.27 -15.02 6.95
N PRO A 192 44.24 -15.31 6.13
CA PRO A 192 44.07 -16.63 5.56
C PRO A 192 45.28 -17.03 4.70
N VAL A 193 45.82 -18.22 4.94
CA VAL A 193 46.87 -18.81 4.09
C VAL A 193 46.19 -19.68 3.02
N PRO A 194 46.68 -19.73 1.77
CA PRO A 194 46.04 -20.49 0.68
C PRO A 194 45.82 -21.99 0.94
N SER A 195 46.50 -22.55 1.94
CA SER A 195 46.43 -23.97 2.34
C SER A 195 45.36 -24.26 3.41
N SER A 196 44.72 -23.24 4.00
CA SER A 196 43.65 -23.42 4.99
C SER A 196 42.27 -23.18 4.36
N SER A 197 41.41 -24.21 4.36
CA SER A 197 40.03 -24.13 3.87
C SER A 197 39.08 -23.38 4.82
N ASN A 198 39.37 -23.39 6.12
CA ASN A 198 38.57 -22.74 7.16
C ASN A 198 39.39 -21.63 7.84
N SER A 199 39.31 -20.41 7.33
CA SER A 199 39.93 -19.26 8.01
C SER A 199 39.03 -18.77 9.15
N PRO A 200 39.56 -18.55 10.37
CA PRO A 200 38.78 -17.98 11.47
C PRO A 200 38.29 -16.56 11.12
N LEU A 201 39.06 -15.80 10.34
CA LEU A 201 38.69 -14.46 9.90
C LEU A 201 37.53 -14.49 8.90
N SER A 202 37.54 -15.42 7.93
CA SER A 202 36.43 -15.54 6.97
C SER A 202 35.13 -15.98 7.65
N ALA A 203 35.23 -16.93 8.58
CA ALA A 203 34.08 -17.37 9.38
C ALA A 203 33.50 -16.24 10.24
N PHE A 204 34.37 -15.42 10.87
CA PHE A 204 33.94 -14.26 11.64
C PHE A 204 33.23 -13.21 10.78
N ILE A 205 33.81 -12.84 9.63
CA ILE A 205 33.21 -11.87 8.72
C ILE A 205 31.83 -12.38 8.24
N ALA A 206 31.76 -13.65 7.84
CA ALA A 206 30.51 -14.25 7.38
C ALA A 206 29.42 -14.22 8.48
N ALA A 207 29.76 -14.64 9.70
CA ALA A 207 28.83 -14.63 10.83
C ALA A 207 28.35 -13.22 11.18
N GLU A 208 29.24 -12.23 11.17
CA GLU A 208 28.89 -10.84 11.48
C GLU A 208 27.97 -10.23 10.42
N LEU A 209 28.23 -10.50 9.13
CA LEU A 209 27.36 -10.06 8.04
C LEU A 209 25.98 -10.71 8.11
N GLN A 210 25.90 -12.00 8.44
CA GLN A 210 24.63 -12.68 8.66
C GLN A 210 23.86 -12.11 9.84
N ARG A 211 24.55 -11.76 10.93
CA ARG A 211 23.94 -11.12 12.09
C ARG A 211 23.38 -9.74 11.73
N LEU A 212 24.12 -8.93 10.97
CA LEU A 212 23.71 -7.59 10.57
C LEU A 212 22.48 -7.59 9.66
N TYR A 213 22.40 -8.51 8.70
CA TYR A 213 21.27 -8.62 7.75
C TYR A 213 20.23 -9.66 8.17
N GLY A 214 20.30 -10.21 9.38
CA GLY A 214 19.41 -11.27 9.85
C GLY A 214 17.95 -10.83 9.92
N GLU A 215 17.69 -9.66 10.51
CA GLU A 215 16.34 -9.09 10.60
C GLU A 215 15.79 -8.73 9.21
N GLU A 216 16.62 -8.17 8.34
CA GLU A 216 16.24 -7.84 6.95
C GLU A 216 15.84 -9.11 6.18
N LYS A 217 16.71 -10.13 6.20
CA LYS A 217 16.47 -11.42 5.54
C LYS A 217 15.14 -12.03 6.02
N ALA A 218 14.91 -12.05 7.33
CA ALA A 218 13.67 -12.56 7.92
C ALA A 218 12.44 -11.75 7.49
N THR A 219 12.55 -10.41 7.46
CA THR A 219 11.45 -9.53 7.04
C THR A 219 11.09 -9.73 5.57
N ILE A 220 12.09 -9.83 4.68
CA ILE A 220 11.86 -10.06 3.25
C ILE A 220 11.29 -11.45 3.02
N ALA A 221 11.80 -12.48 3.70
CA ALA A 221 11.24 -13.83 3.63
C ALA A 221 9.77 -13.86 4.05
N HIS A 222 9.43 -13.19 5.16
CA HIS A 222 8.05 -13.06 5.63
C HIS A 222 7.12 -12.40 4.58
N ILE A 223 7.58 -11.31 3.95
CA ILE A 223 6.79 -10.61 2.92
C ILE A 223 6.59 -11.48 1.67
N LEU A 224 7.63 -12.20 1.22
CA LEU A 224 7.57 -13.00 0.00
C LEU A 224 6.83 -14.33 0.15
N SER A 225 6.91 -14.96 1.31
CA SER A 225 6.13 -16.17 1.62
C SER A 225 4.64 -15.89 1.87
N GLY A 226 4.30 -14.63 2.17
CA GLY A 226 2.99 -14.27 2.68
C GLY A 226 2.69 -14.95 4.03
N ASN A 227 1.42 -14.94 4.45
CA ASN A 227 0.99 -15.57 5.71
C ASN A 227 1.07 -17.11 5.72
N THR A 228 1.52 -17.73 4.62
CA THR A 228 1.52 -19.19 4.44
C THR A 228 2.90 -19.68 4.03
N ALA A 229 3.64 -20.22 5.00
CA ALA A 229 4.84 -21.05 4.85
C ALA A 229 6.14 -20.34 4.44
N GLY A 230 6.99 -20.11 5.45
CA GLY A 230 8.40 -19.75 5.31
C GLY A 230 9.13 -19.56 6.66
N LEU A 231 8.57 -20.07 7.76
CA LEU A 231 9.09 -19.85 9.12
C LEU A 231 10.10 -20.91 9.57
N ASP A 232 10.47 -21.87 8.72
CA ASP A 232 11.25 -23.04 9.13
C ASP A 232 12.68 -22.68 9.60
N SER A 233 13.19 -21.49 9.29
CA SER A 233 14.55 -21.04 9.65
C SER A 233 14.64 -19.76 10.49
N THR A 234 13.52 -19.10 10.80
CA THR A 234 13.52 -17.88 11.63
C THR A 234 13.09 -18.20 13.05
N SER A 235 13.78 -17.65 14.05
CA SER A 235 13.36 -17.81 15.45
C SER A 235 11.93 -17.30 15.64
N PRO A 236 11.06 -18.02 16.37
CA PRO A 236 9.65 -17.64 16.50
C PRO A 236 9.47 -16.26 17.14
N GLN A 237 10.41 -15.85 18.01
CA GLN A 237 10.43 -14.53 18.63
C GLN A 237 10.66 -13.41 17.61
N LEU A 238 11.61 -13.59 16.67
CA LEU A 238 11.90 -12.61 15.64
C LEU A 238 10.71 -12.44 14.68
N ALA A 239 10.02 -13.54 14.35
CA ALA A 239 8.82 -13.50 13.53
C ALA A 239 7.68 -12.71 14.21
N GLU A 240 7.45 -12.94 15.51
CA GLU A 240 6.45 -12.19 16.28
C GLU A 240 6.80 -10.69 16.37
N ASP A 241 8.08 -10.35 16.52
CA ASP A 241 8.54 -8.97 16.52
C ASP A 241 8.32 -8.26 15.18
N ILE A 242 8.60 -8.97 14.07
CA ILE A 242 8.34 -8.48 12.71
C ILE A 242 6.83 -8.25 12.52
N ASP A 243 5.99 -9.22 12.88
CA ASP A 243 4.53 -9.11 12.80
C ASP A 243 4.00 -7.92 13.60
N ARG A 244 4.48 -7.78 14.84
CA ARG A 244 4.11 -6.68 15.72
C ARG A 244 4.52 -5.33 15.13
N ARG A 245 5.72 -5.23 14.55
CA ARG A 245 6.17 -4.01 13.86
C ARG A 245 5.30 -3.69 12.65
N LEU A 246 5.08 -4.67 11.77
CA LEU A 246 4.29 -4.49 10.55
C LEU A 246 2.85 -4.07 10.87
N ARG A 247 2.23 -4.67 11.88
CA ARG A 247 0.87 -4.28 12.34
C ARG A 247 0.81 -2.88 12.92
N ARG A 248 1.86 -2.42 13.61
CA ARG A 248 1.94 -1.07 14.18
C ARG A 248 2.26 0.00 13.14
N SER A 249 2.96 -0.39 12.08
CA SER A 249 3.38 0.52 11.02
C SER A 249 2.24 0.95 10.11
N MET A 250 2.35 2.16 9.59
CA MET A 250 1.47 2.69 8.56
C MET A 250 1.68 1.94 7.24
N LYS A 251 0.61 1.80 6.48
CA LYS A 251 0.71 1.46 5.05
C LYS A 251 1.59 2.47 4.35
N TYR A 252 2.32 2.00 3.34
CA TYR A 252 3.17 2.89 2.55
C TYR A 252 2.32 3.96 1.87
N ALA A 253 2.81 5.20 1.89
CA ALA A 253 2.29 6.30 1.10
C ALA A 253 3.46 7.09 0.53
N GLU A 254 3.27 7.64 -0.67
CA GLU A 254 4.27 8.50 -1.29
C GLU A 254 4.46 9.80 -0.50
N THR A 255 3.36 10.36 0.03
CA THR A 255 3.39 11.55 0.87
C THR A 255 2.72 11.26 2.21
N TYR A 256 3.37 11.67 3.29
CA TYR A 256 2.83 11.65 4.66
C TYR A 256 2.68 13.08 5.19
N HIS A 257 1.60 13.32 5.93
CA HIS A 257 1.38 14.60 6.58
C HIS A 257 1.66 14.46 8.08
N LEU A 258 2.59 15.23 8.64
CA LEU A 258 2.93 15.20 10.06
C LEU A 258 2.24 16.37 10.76
N SER A 259 1.38 16.10 11.73
CA SER A 259 0.65 17.13 12.48
C SER A 259 1.18 17.19 13.92
N PHE A 260 1.85 18.29 14.28
CA PHE A 260 2.34 18.54 15.65
C PHE A 260 1.36 19.44 16.40
N SER A 261 0.83 18.95 17.51
CA SER A 261 -0.32 19.54 18.18
C SER A 261 -0.03 19.81 19.65
N LEU A 262 -0.09 21.06 20.09
CA LEU A 262 0.02 21.43 21.51
C LEU A 262 -1.36 21.53 22.14
N PHE A 263 -1.68 20.62 23.05
CA PHE A 263 -2.99 20.51 23.70
C PHE A 263 -2.88 20.85 25.19
N THR A 264 -3.74 21.75 25.66
CA THR A 264 -3.84 22.12 27.07
C THR A 264 -5.31 22.29 27.48
N PRO A 265 -5.74 21.84 28.67
CA PRO A 265 -7.10 22.06 29.18
C PRO A 265 -7.37 23.52 29.58
N GLY A 266 -6.32 24.34 29.72
CA GLY A 266 -6.41 25.75 30.09
C GLY A 266 -6.14 26.71 28.92
N SER A 267 -5.87 27.97 29.27
CA SER A 267 -5.39 29.00 28.34
C SER A 267 -3.86 28.98 28.15
N GLU A 268 -3.13 28.26 28.99
CA GLU A 268 -1.66 28.21 29.02
C GLU A 268 -1.17 26.76 28.98
N PRO A 269 -0.10 26.44 28.24
CA PRO A 269 0.65 27.33 27.33
C PRO A 269 -0.12 27.68 26.05
N SER A 270 0.04 28.91 25.57
CA SER A 270 -0.61 29.42 24.35
C SER A 270 0.31 29.44 23.13
N SER A 271 1.62 29.30 23.33
CA SER A 271 2.63 29.31 22.29
C SER A 271 3.84 28.46 22.66
N TRP A 272 4.63 28.11 21.65
CA TRP A 272 5.77 27.21 21.76
C TRP A 272 6.75 27.41 20.58
N ASP A 273 8.04 27.19 20.82
CA ASP A 273 9.10 27.28 19.81
C ASP A 273 9.17 26.03 18.90
N ILE A 274 8.05 25.72 18.25
CA ILE A 274 7.88 24.51 17.44
C ILE A 274 8.79 24.47 16.21
N GLU A 275 8.94 25.60 15.50
CA GLU A 275 9.71 25.65 14.26
C GLU A 275 11.19 25.32 14.51
N ALA A 276 11.77 25.87 15.57
CA ALA A 276 13.14 25.59 15.97
C ALA A 276 13.32 24.11 16.38
N ALA A 277 12.38 23.56 17.17
CA ALA A 277 12.42 22.15 17.58
C ALA A 277 12.27 21.18 16.39
N VAL A 278 11.39 21.47 15.43
CA VAL A 278 11.24 20.67 14.20
C VAL A 278 12.50 20.73 13.35
N ASN A 279 13.12 21.91 13.20
CA ASN A 279 14.35 22.07 12.42
C ASN A 279 15.53 21.32 13.04
N GLU A 280 15.63 21.26 14.36
CA GLU A 280 16.72 20.57 15.06
C GLU A 280 16.54 19.04 15.09
N TYR A 281 15.36 18.55 15.48
CA TYR A 281 15.17 17.13 15.80
C TYR A 281 14.53 16.32 14.67
N VAL A 282 13.60 16.91 13.92
CA VAL A 282 12.74 16.18 12.97
C VAL A 282 13.24 16.36 11.54
N SER A 283 13.65 17.56 11.16
CA SER A 283 14.05 17.88 9.78
C SER A 283 15.21 17.04 9.26
N PRO A 284 16.29 16.76 10.02
CA PRO A 284 17.36 15.86 9.57
C PRO A 284 16.84 14.45 9.27
N LEU A 285 15.88 13.98 10.08
CA LEU A 285 15.23 12.69 9.88
C LEU A 285 14.40 12.69 8.59
N LEU A 286 13.57 13.72 8.36
CA LEU A 286 12.75 13.82 7.14
C LEU A 286 13.62 13.89 5.89
N GLN A 287 14.74 14.62 5.93
CA GLN A 287 15.70 14.68 4.83
C GLN A 287 16.29 13.30 4.52
N ALA A 288 16.63 12.52 5.56
CA ALA A 288 17.13 11.16 5.38
C ALA A 288 16.09 10.20 4.76
N PHE A 289 14.79 10.44 5.00
CA PHE A 289 13.69 9.67 4.41
C PHE A 289 13.23 10.19 3.04
N SER A 290 13.69 11.34 2.56
CA SER A 290 13.28 11.90 1.27
C SER A 290 13.39 10.94 0.08
N PRO A 291 14.35 9.99 0.00
CA PRO A 291 14.36 9.01 -1.09
C PRO A 291 13.21 8.00 -1.00
N ILE A 292 12.57 7.83 0.16
CA ILE A 292 11.53 6.84 0.47
C ILE A 292 10.11 7.43 0.36
N SER A 293 9.89 8.59 0.98
CA SER A 293 8.59 9.27 0.99
C SER A 293 8.77 10.77 1.19
N ASN A 294 7.80 11.54 0.74
CA ASN A 294 7.70 12.96 0.98
C ASN A 294 6.92 13.24 2.27
N PHE A 295 7.26 14.35 2.92
CA PHE A 295 6.63 14.76 4.17
C PHE A 295 6.20 16.22 4.10
N THR A 296 5.02 16.53 4.63
CA THR A 296 4.64 17.88 4.99
C THR A 296 4.49 17.98 6.50
N VAL A 297 4.73 19.17 7.06
CA VAL A 297 4.63 19.40 8.49
C VAL A 297 3.61 20.50 8.74
N ASP A 298 2.59 20.18 9.51
CA ASP A 298 1.55 21.08 9.98
C ASP A 298 1.65 21.21 11.51
N THR A 299 1.34 22.39 12.03
CA THR A 299 1.38 22.66 13.47
C THR A 299 0.05 23.24 13.94
N GLN A 300 -0.42 22.82 15.11
CA GLN A 300 -1.63 23.37 15.73
C GLN A 300 -1.45 23.58 17.23
N VAL A 301 -2.16 24.57 17.76
CA VAL A 301 -2.29 24.81 19.20
C VAL A 301 -3.77 24.77 19.53
N GLN A 302 -4.15 23.86 20.43
CA GLN A 302 -5.52 23.69 20.89
C GLN A 302 -5.60 24.00 22.38
N LEU A 303 -6.26 25.11 22.68
CA LEU A 303 -6.59 25.53 24.04
C LEU A 303 -7.91 24.89 24.49
N TYR A 304 -8.09 24.79 25.79
CA TYR A 304 -9.29 24.22 26.42
C TYR A 304 -9.62 22.77 25.97
N ALA A 305 -8.58 21.99 25.70
CA ALA A 305 -8.66 20.57 25.37
C ALA A 305 -8.91 19.72 26.63
N ASN A 306 -10.16 19.70 27.09
CA ASN A 306 -10.56 18.88 28.23
C ASN A 306 -10.62 17.39 27.86
N PHE A 307 -10.51 16.54 28.88
CA PHE A 307 -10.71 15.09 28.74
C PHE A 307 -12.11 14.79 28.22
N ALA A 308 -12.20 13.76 27.36
CA ALA A 308 -13.48 13.23 26.92
C ALA A 308 -14.34 12.83 28.13
N PRO A 309 -15.66 13.06 28.11
CA PRO A 309 -16.57 12.60 29.17
C PRO A 309 -16.52 11.09 29.41
N THR A 310 -16.14 10.33 28.37
CA THR A 310 -16.03 8.87 28.35
C THR A 310 -14.64 8.35 28.70
N ALA A 311 -13.62 9.22 28.73
CA ALA A 311 -12.26 8.82 29.09
C ALA A 311 -12.10 8.69 30.61
N PRO A 312 -11.33 7.71 31.10
CA PRO A 312 -11.01 7.61 32.51
C PRO A 312 -10.25 8.86 32.95
N LYS A 313 -10.75 9.52 33.99
CA LYS A 313 -10.09 10.70 34.57
C LYS A 313 -8.79 10.29 35.27
N PRO A 314 -7.80 11.19 35.37
CA PRO A 314 -6.60 10.95 36.15
C PRO A 314 -6.93 10.60 37.60
N GLU A 315 -6.25 9.60 38.16
CA GLU A 315 -6.35 9.21 39.57
C GLU A 315 -5.08 9.67 40.30
N TYR A 316 -5.23 10.40 41.41
CA TYR A 316 -4.09 10.82 42.22
C TYR A 316 -3.54 9.63 43.01
N ASP A 317 -2.24 9.36 42.84
CA ASP A 317 -1.55 8.33 43.61
C ASP A 317 -0.74 8.99 44.74
N GLU A 318 -1.14 8.74 45.98
CA GLU A 318 -0.49 9.30 47.17
C GLU A 318 0.95 8.80 47.34
N THR A 319 1.29 7.64 46.78
CA THR A 319 2.64 7.06 46.91
C THR A 319 3.67 7.77 46.03
N GLU A 320 3.24 8.25 44.86
CA GLU A 320 4.11 8.90 43.88
C GLU A 320 3.97 10.43 43.87
N ALA A 321 3.03 10.96 44.65
CA ALA A 321 2.65 12.37 44.65
C ALA A 321 2.36 12.90 43.23
N ALA A 322 1.76 12.05 42.39
CA ALA A 322 1.54 12.31 40.97
C ALA A 322 0.14 11.84 40.54
N TRP A 323 -0.39 12.49 39.51
CA TRP A 323 -1.62 12.05 38.85
C TRP A 323 -1.28 10.96 37.84
N THR A 324 -2.07 9.89 37.84
CA THR A 324 -1.79 8.71 37.04
C THR A 324 -2.91 8.40 36.03
N LEU A 325 -2.50 8.01 34.82
CA LEU A 325 -3.38 7.45 33.79
C LEU A 325 -3.20 5.93 33.72
N LYS A 326 -4.31 5.19 33.61
CA LYS A 326 -4.32 3.74 33.39
C LYS A 326 -4.03 3.42 31.93
N THR A 327 -3.22 2.39 31.66
CA THR A 327 -2.81 2.02 30.29
C THR A 327 -4.00 1.60 29.42
N GLU A 328 -5.00 0.95 30.01
CA GLU A 328 -6.24 0.53 29.32
C GLU A 328 -7.02 1.70 28.70
N GLY A 329 -6.85 2.92 29.23
CA GLY A 329 -7.53 4.13 28.78
C GLY A 329 -6.74 5.02 27.82
N LEU A 330 -5.49 4.67 27.48
CA LEU A 330 -4.61 5.57 26.71
C LEU A 330 -5.01 5.75 25.24
N SER A 331 -5.67 4.75 24.64
CA SER A 331 -6.26 4.91 23.31
C SER A 331 -7.51 5.79 23.35
N ALA A 332 -8.28 5.71 24.45
CA ALA A 332 -9.46 6.55 24.68
C ALA A 332 -9.11 7.99 25.12
N PHE A 333 -7.88 8.23 25.56
CA PHE A 333 -7.36 9.57 25.86
C PHE A 333 -7.39 10.46 24.61
N VAL A 334 -7.03 9.90 23.45
CA VAL A 334 -7.06 10.63 22.18
C VAL A 334 -8.50 10.73 21.71
N ASN A 335 -9.16 11.84 22.03
CA ASN A 335 -10.53 12.08 21.61
C ASN A 335 -10.58 12.70 20.21
N ALA A 336 -10.36 11.92 19.16
CA ALA A 336 -10.45 12.40 17.77
C ALA A 336 -11.84 12.94 17.38
N ALA A 337 -12.90 12.67 18.17
CA ALA A 337 -14.25 13.13 17.89
C ALA A 337 -14.56 14.52 18.51
N GLU A 338 -13.95 14.86 19.64
CA GLU A 338 -14.14 16.19 20.28
C GLU A 338 -12.95 17.13 20.09
N TRP A 339 -11.74 16.59 19.85
CA TRP A 339 -10.59 17.40 19.49
C TRP A 339 -10.61 17.65 17.98
N PRO A 340 -10.74 18.91 17.52
CA PRO A 340 -10.69 19.24 16.10
C PRO A 340 -9.25 19.07 15.62
N LEU A 341 -8.85 17.84 15.32
CA LEU A 341 -7.58 17.56 14.66
C LEU A 341 -7.66 18.14 13.26
N ASN A 342 -6.73 19.00 12.89
CA ASN A 342 -6.69 19.57 11.54
C ASN A 342 -6.47 18.44 10.52
N PRO A 343 -7.45 18.10 9.67
CA PRO A 343 -7.22 17.13 8.62
C PRO A 343 -6.26 17.77 7.61
N SER A 344 -5.09 17.16 7.42
CA SER A 344 -4.13 17.66 6.45
C SER A 344 -4.76 17.71 5.06
N ILE A 345 -4.56 18.82 4.35
CA ILE A 345 -5.12 19.05 3.02
C ILE A 345 -4.17 18.41 2.00
N GLY A 346 -4.51 17.24 1.47
CA GLY A 346 -3.68 16.57 0.47
C GLY A 346 -3.98 15.09 0.28
N ASN A 347 -3.20 14.45 -0.60
CA ASN A 347 -3.20 13.02 -0.78
C ASN A 347 -2.19 12.39 0.18
N GLY A 348 -2.65 11.48 1.03
CA GLY A 348 -1.79 10.73 1.95
C GLY A 348 -2.36 10.68 3.37
N PRO A 349 -1.89 9.76 4.21
CA PRO A 349 -2.32 9.66 5.59
C PRO A 349 -1.63 10.68 6.49
N THR A 350 -2.35 11.15 7.51
CA THR A 350 -1.83 12.05 8.55
C THR A 350 -1.30 11.26 9.75
N ILE A 351 -0.11 11.59 10.22
CA ILE A 351 0.48 11.09 11.46
C ILE A 351 0.40 12.21 12.51
N ASN A 352 -0.25 11.92 13.63
CA ASN A 352 -0.54 12.93 14.66
C ASN A 352 0.43 12.80 15.84
N PHE A 353 1.15 13.88 16.15
CA PHE A 353 1.98 13.99 17.35
C PHE A 353 1.38 15.03 18.29
N ILE A 354 0.90 14.57 19.45
CA ILE A 354 0.27 15.43 20.45
C ILE A 354 1.24 15.64 21.60
N LEU A 355 1.57 16.90 21.86
CA LEU A 355 2.18 17.35 23.09
C LEU A 355 1.07 17.83 24.02
N TYR A 356 0.81 17.07 25.08
CA TYR A 356 -0.21 17.42 26.07
C TYR A 356 0.44 18.00 27.32
N VAL A 357 0.00 19.19 27.71
CA VAL A 357 0.39 19.84 28.97
C VAL A 357 -0.79 19.77 29.92
N PRO A 358 -0.68 19.08 31.08
CA PRO A 358 -1.78 18.95 32.01
C PRO A 358 -2.11 20.27 32.71
N ASP A 359 -3.31 20.32 33.28
CA ASP A 359 -3.71 21.42 34.16
C ASP A 359 -2.76 21.49 35.38
N PRO A 360 -2.43 22.68 35.91
CA PRO A 360 -1.58 22.81 37.09
C PRO A 360 -2.09 22.04 38.32
N SER A 361 -3.41 21.84 38.45
CA SER A 361 -3.99 21.03 39.53
C SER A 361 -3.76 19.52 39.36
N GLN A 362 -3.44 19.09 38.14
CA GLN A 362 -3.23 17.70 37.73
C GLN A 362 -1.78 17.42 37.32
N SER A 363 -0.86 18.30 37.69
CA SER A 363 0.58 18.17 37.42
C SER A 363 1.32 17.70 38.67
N PRO A 364 2.27 16.75 38.58
CA PRO A 364 2.70 16.04 37.37
C PRO A 364 1.73 14.91 36.98
N LEU A 365 1.54 14.72 35.68
CA LEU A 365 0.76 13.63 35.09
C LEU A 365 1.68 12.56 34.48
N ILE A 366 1.48 11.29 34.84
CA ILE A 366 2.28 10.14 34.40
C ILE A 366 1.40 8.92 34.08
N VAL A 367 1.96 7.95 33.35
CA VAL A 367 1.28 6.66 33.12
C VAL A 367 1.61 5.69 34.24
N LYS A 368 0.58 5.13 34.91
CA LYS A 368 0.69 4.38 36.17
C LYS A 368 1.65 3.18 36.15
N GLU A 369 1.63 2.41 35.07
CA GLU A 369 2.32 1.10 35.04
C GLU A 369 3.82 1.22 34.78
N ASN A 370 4.22 2.16 33.93
CA ASN A 370 5.61 2.25 33.43
C ASN A 370 6.28 3.58 33.77
N HIS A 371 5.61 4.47 34.50
CA HIS A 371 5.99 5.88 34.71
C HIS A 371 6.39 6.58 33.40
N ALA A 372 5.82 6.12 32.28
CA ALA A 372 6.14 6.63 30.97
C ALA A 372 5.46 7.98 30.76
N SER A 373 6.19 8.92 30.17
CA SER A 373 5.64 10.22 29.77
C SER A 373 5.10 10.22 28.34
N SER A 374 5.08 9.07 27.65
CA SER A 374 4.63 8.99 26.27
C SER A 374 4.11 7.61 25.90
N TRP A 375 3.24 7.57 24.90
CA TRP A 375 2.80 6.33 24.26
C TRP A 375 2.52 6.57 22.77
N MET A 376 2.40 5.48 22.03
CA MET A 376 2.11 5.49 20.60
C MET A 376 0.78 4.80 20.36
N VAL A 377 -0.02 5.39 19.48
CA VAL A 377 -1.23 4.76 18.94
C VAL A 377 -0.88 4.17 17.57
N PRO A 378 -0.91 2.83 17.42
CA PRO A 378 -0.60 2.16 16.17
C PRO A 378 -1.37 2.73 14.98
N GLN A 379 -0.70 2.88 13.84
CA GLN A 379 -1.28 3.41 12.60
C GLN A 379 -1.95 4.80 12.72
N TRP A 380 -1.60 5.58 13.74
CA TRP A 380 -2.18 6.90 13.96
C TRP A 380 -1.14 7.96 14.35
N GLY A 381 -0.29 7.67 15.34
CA GLY A 381 0.57 8.71 15.89
C GLY A 381 1.09 8.46 17.29
N GLY A 382 1.43 9.54 18.00
CA GLY A 382 2.02 9.50 19.33
C GLY A 382 1.57 10.63 20.22
N VAL A 383 1.58 10.39 21.54
CA VAL A 383 1.24 11.37 22.56
C VAL A 383 2.38 11.46 23.56
N PHE A 384 2.74 12.68 23.93
CA PHE A 384 3.75 12.99 24.94
C PHE A 384 3.15 13.91 26.01
N LEU A 385 3.32 13.55 27.27
CA LEU A 385 2.94 14.32 28.44
C LEU A 385 4.13 15.18 28.87
N LEU A 386 4.00 16.49 28.70
CA LEU A 386 5.01 17.44 29.18
C LEU A 386 4.53 18.06 30.48
N ASN A 387 5.31 17.86 31.54
CA ASN A 387 5.08 18.47 32.85
C ASN A 387 6.04 19.66 33.03
N PRO A 388 5.67 20.89 32.63
CA PRO A 388 6.53 22.05 32.80
C PRO A 388 6.66 22.46 34.28
N PRO A 389 7.73 23.17 34.67
CA PRO A 389 7.83 23.75 36.00
C PRO A 389 6.71 24.79 36.19
N LEU A 390 5.94 24.64 37.26
CA LEU A 390 4.82 25.52 37.59
C LEU A 390 5.34 26.85 38.15
N PHE A 391 4.75 27.96 37.70
CA PHE A 391 5.01 29.29 38.25
C PHE A 391 3.98 29.61 39.32
N ASN A 392 4.46 30.10 40.46
CA ASN A 392 3.58 30.67 41.49
C ASN A 392 3.43 32.17 41.23
N THR A 393 2.30 32.57 40.67
CA THR A 393 1.95 34.00 40.60
C THR A 393 1.60 34.52 41.99
N GLU A 394 2.03 35.74 42.35
CA GLU A 394 1.82 36.30 43.70
C GLU A 394 0.33 36.46 44.10
N GLN A 395 -0.61 36.32 43.16
CA GLN A 395 -2.07 36.47 43.38
C GLN A 395 -2.92 35.37 42.74
N GLY A 396 -2.30 34.35 42.13
CA GLY A 396 -2.98 33.22 41.48
C GLY A 396 -2.23 31.94 41.80
N GLY A 397 -2.94 30.82 41.92
CA GLY A 397 -2.35 29.51 42.23
C GLY A 397 -1.24 29.08 41.23
N PRO A 398 -0.73 27.85 41.36
CA PRO A 398 0.26 27.36 40.39
C PRO A 398 -0.29 27.47 38.97
N SER A 399 0.48 28.10 38.06
CA SER A 399 0.13 28.23 36.63
C SER A 399 1.22 27.63 35.74
N ASN A 400 0.82 27.21 34.55
CA ASN A 400 1.75 26.76 33.51
C ASN A 400 2.50 27.98 32.91
N PRO A 401 3.68 27.79 32.31
CA PRO A 401 4.28 28.82 31.47
C PRO A 401 3.35 29.23 30.32
N ALA A 402 3.26 30.53 30.03
CA ALA A 402 2.52 31.02 28.87
C ALA A 402 3.14 30.58 27.53
N HIS A 403 4.46 30.37 27.52
CA HIS A 403 5.25 30.02 26.34
C HIS A 403 6.24 28.88 26.65
N LEU A 404 6.32 27.87 25.77
CA LEU A 404 7.26 26.76 25.87
C LEU A 404 8.51 27.00 25.01
N PHE A 405 9.65 27.17 25.68
CA PHE A 405 10.95 27.34 25.03
C PHE A 405 11.47 26.02 24.44
N GLN A 406 12.28 26.13 23.39
CA GLN A 406 12.91 25.01 22.68
C GLN A 406 13.57 23.98 23.62
N ASP A 407 14.30 24.42 24.65
CA ASP A 407 15.00 23.54 25.60
C ASP A 407 14.06 22.57 26.33
N SER A 408 12.80 22.97 26.55
CA SER A 408 11.78 22.14 27.20
C SER A 408 11.15 21.10 26.26
N LEU A 409 11.28 21.31 24.94
CA LEU A 409 10.68 20.47 23.91
C LEU A 409 11.57 19.29 23.50
N GLY A 410 12.88 19.37 23.76
CA GLY A 410 13.87 18.36 23.36
C GLY A 410 13.46 16.90 23.63
N PRO A 411 13.08 16.54 24.88
CA PRO A 411 12.65 15.17 25.19
C PRO A 411 11.43 14.72 24.36
N ALA A 412 10.44 15.59 24.17
CA ALA A 412 9.24 15.27 23.41
C ALA A 412 9.55 15.01 21.93
N PHE A 413 10.36 15.86 21.30
CA PHE A 413 10.70 15.74 19.88
C PHE A 413 11.64 14.57 19.59
N MET A 414 12.53 14.22 20.52
CA MET A 414 13.31 12.99 20.44
C MET A 414 12.41 11.75 20.50
N THR A 415 11.43 11.74 21.43
CA THR A 415 10.44 10.67 21.49
C THR A 415 9.60 10.59 20.21
N PHE A 416 9.12 11.72 19.68
CA PHE A 416 8.36 11.74 18.43
C PHE A 416 9.20 11.23 17.24
N SER A 417 10.49 11.51 17.21
CA SER A 417 11.40 11.00 16.16
C SER A 417 11.52 9.47 16.22
N HIS A 418 11.65 8.89 17.41
CA HIS A 418 11.64 7.43 17.60
C HIS A 418 10.28 6.79 17.25
N GLN A 419 9.20 7.47 17.61
CA GLN A 419 7.85 7.01 17.29
C GLN A 419 7.59 7.08 15.78
N LEU A 420 8.06 8.12 15.10
CA LEU A 420 7.97 8.27 13.64
C LEU A 420 8.69 7.11 12.93
N LEU A 421 9.92 6.79 13.33
CA LEU A 421 10.66 5.63 12.81
C LEU A 421 9.85 4.33 12.92
N THR A 422 9.22 4.11 14.08
CA THR A 422 8.41 2.92 14.33
C THR A 422 7.12 2.90 13.49
N LEU A 423 6.43 4.03 13.37
CA LEU A 423 5.22 4.17 12.55
C LEU A 423 5.52 4.03 11.05
N LEU A 424 6.69 4.47 10.60
CA LEU A 424 7.19 4.22 9.24
C LEU A 424 7.71 2.78 9.05
N GLY A 425 7.67 1.95 10.09
CA GLY A 425 8.02 0.53 10.03
C GLY A 425 9.51 0.25 9.84
N THR A 426 10.40 1.16 10.24
CA THR A 426 11.84 0.91 10.16
C THR A 426 12.25 -0.25 11.06
N PRO A 427 13.19 -1.11 10.63
CA PRO A 427 13.72 -2.17 11.48
C PRO A 427 14.38 -1.61 12.74
N SER A 428 14.48 -2.42 13.80
CA SER A 428 15.14 -2.01 15.04
C SER A 428 16.65 -2.27 15.00
N THR A 429 17.11 -3.19 14.16
CA THR A 429 18.51 -3.53 13.99
C THR A 429 18.92 -3.41 12.51
N PRO A 430 20.18 -3.03 12.22
CA PRO A 430 21.24 -2.62 13.15
C PRO A 430 21.07 -1.17 13.66
N ALA A 431 21.87 -0.75 14.64
CA ALA A 431 21.75 0.57 15.27
C ALA A 431 21.92 1.76 14.29
N SER A 432 22.73 1.57 13.24
CA SER A 432 23.02 2.61 12.25
C SER A 432 21.77 2.99 11.45
N LEU A 433 21.38 4.26 11.50
CA LEU A 433 20.20 4.75 10.78
C LEU A 433 20.31 4.55 9.24
N PRO A 434 21.45 4.81 8.57
CA PRO A 434 21.55 4.61 7.12
C PRO A 434 21.27 3.16 6.68
N LEU A 435 21.77 2.15 7.39
CA LEU A 435 21.47 0.74 7.06
C LEU A 435 19.99 0.44 7.25
N ARG A 436 19.36 0.94 8.32
CA ARG A 436 17.92 0.76 8.54
C ARG A 436 17.09 1.39 7.41
N LEU A 437 17.48 2.57 6.92
CA LEU A 437 16.82 3.22 5.79
C LEU A 437 16.99 2.43 4.49
N GLN A 438 18.18 1.90 4.23
CA GLN A 438 18.42 1.03 3.08
C GLN A 438 17.58 -0.25 3.15
N THR A 439 17.48 -0.89 4.32
CA THR A 439 16.59 -2.03 4.55
C THR A 439 15.14 -1.63 4.29
N SER A 440 14.70 -0.47 4.77
CA SER A 440 13.35 0.05 4.50
C SER A 440 13.08 0.23 3.00
N ILE A 441 14.03 0.75 2.22
CA ILE A 441 13.89 0.85 0.75
C ILE A 441 13.58 -0.52 0.13
N ARG A 442 14.37 -1.54 0.48
CA ARG A 442 14.23 -2.89 -0.07
C ARG A 442 12.93 -3.57 0.34
N VAL A 443 12.58 -3.46 1.61
CA VAL A 443 11.32 -3.98 2.17
C VAL A 443 10.10 -3.31 1.51
N ARG A 444 10.14 -1.98 1.32
CA ARG A 444 9.06 -1.25 0.65
C ARG A 444 8.96 -1.58 -0.83
N ALA A 445 10.08 -1.70 -1.54
CA ALA A 445 10.08 -2.10 -2.95
C ALA A 445 9.43 -3.49 -3.13
N ALA A 446 9.79 -4.46 -2.28
CA ALA A 446 9.20 -5.79 -2.28
C ALA A 446 7.69 -5.76 -1.99
N SER A 447 7.29 -5.03 -0.94
CA SER A 447 5.88 -4.93 -0.54
C SER A 447 5.01 -4.27 -1.61
N LEU A 448 5.49 -3.19 -2.24
CA LEU A 448 4.75 -2.49 -3.30
C LEU A 448 4.65 -3.33 -4.57
N LEU A 449 5.73 -4.02 -4.96
CA LEU A 449 5.71 -4.93 -6.10
C LEU A 449 4.67 -6.04 -5.90
N LEU A 450 4.63 -6.64 -4.71
CA LEU A 450 3.67 -7.70 -4.40
C LEU A 450 2.22 -7.17 -4.32
N SER A 451 2.02 -6.00 -3.72
CA SER A 451 0.71 -5.34 -3.63
C SER A 451 0.16 -5.02 -5.02
N ALA A 452 0.96 -4.39 -5.88
CA ALA A 452 0.56 -4.03 -7.24
C ALA A 452 0.24 -5.28 -8.07
N SER A 453 1.06 -6.33 -7.95
CA SER A 453 0.82 -7.62 -8.62
C SER A 453 -0.49 -8.27 -8.15
N SER A 454 -0.77 -8.23 -6.83
CA SER A 454 -2.01 -8.75 -6.26
C SER A 454 -3.24 -7.95 -6.70
N THR A 455 -3.12 -6.62 -6.77
CA THR A 455 -4.17 -5.72 -7.26
C THR A 455 -4.48 -6.00 -8.74
N MET A 456 -3.46 -6.24 -9.57
CA MET A 456 -3.64 -6.67 -10.97
C MET A 456 -4.35 -8.04 -11.07
N GLY A 457 -3.97 -9.00 -10.24
CA GLY A 457 -4.68 -10.29 -10.18
C GLY A 457 -6.14 -10.16 -9.77
N SER A 458 -6.43 -9.28 -8.81
CA SER A 458 -7.79 -8.98 -8.35
C SER A 458 -8.61 -8.30 -9.45
N LEU A 459 -8.02 -7.32 -10.16
CA LEU A 459 -8.64 -6.68 -11.31
C LEU A 459 -8.94 -7.68 -12.42
N ALA A 460 -8.00 -8.57 -12.73
CA ALA A 460 -8.19 -9.63 -13.72
C ALA A 460 -9.41 -10.50 -13.39
N ARG A 461 -9.48 -11.04 -12.16
CA ARG A 461 -10.61 -11.86 -11.68
C ARG A 461 -11.93 -11.10 -11.66
N LEU A 462 -11.91 -9.81 -11.29
CA LEU A 462 -13.09 -8.94 -11.34
C LEU A 462 -13.61 -8.80 -12.77
N THR A 463 -12.72 -8.56 -13.72
CA THR A 463 -13.10 -8.36 -15.13
C THR A 463 -13.61 -9.65 -15.77
N GLU A 464 -13.11 -10.82 -15.38
CA GLU A 464 -13.62 -12.12 -15.85
C GLU A 464 -14.98 -12.48 -15.23
N SER A 465 -15.16 -12.21 -13.93
CA SER A 465 -16.40 -12.54 -13.21
C SER A 465 -17.58 -11.65 -13.59
N LEU A 466 -17.32 -10.40 -14.00
CA LEU A 466 -18.35 -9.41 -14.33
C LEU A 466 -18.18 -8.91 -15.77
N PRO A 467 -18.66 -9.66 -16.79
CA PRO A 467 -18.47 -9.32 -18.20
C PRO A 467 -19.23 -8.06 -18.65
N SER A 468 -20.22 -7.62 -17.86
CA SER A 468 -21.01 -6.41 -18.11
C SER A 468 -20.37 -5.12 -17.58
N ILE A 469 -19.20 -5.19 -16.92
CA ILE A 469 -18.50 -3.98 -16.44
C ILE A 469 -17.84 -3.23 -17.62
N PRO A 470 -18.02 -1.90 -17.73
CA PRO A 470 -17.27 -1.08 -18.67
C PRO A 470 -15.79 -1.09 -18.31
N ILE A 471 -14.92 -1.19 -19.32
CA ILE A 471 -13.47 -1.01 -19.13
C ILE A 471 -13.05 0.17 -20.02
N PRO A 472 -12.86 1.36 -19.43
CA PRO A 472 -12.38 2.54 -20.13
C PRO A 472 -10.97 2.34 -20.72
N ALA A 473 -10.62 3.15 -21.72
CA ALA A 473 -9.27 3.17 -22.27
C ALA A 473 -8.22 3.62 -21.24
N THR A 474 -8.59 4.48 -20.28
CA THR A 474 -7.71 4.92 -19.19
C THR A 474 -7.25 3.74 -18.34
N VAL A 475 -8.16 2.82 -18.00
CA VAL A 475 -7.85 1.60 -17.25
C VAL A 475 -6.87 0.72 -18.01
N ALA A 476 -7.05 0.56 -19.34
CA ALA A 476 -6.12 -0.22 -20.15
C ALA A 476 -4.71 0.41 -20.19
N THR A 477 -4.62 1.74 -20.30
CA THR A 477 -3.34 2.45 -20.22
C THR A 477 -2.68 2.32 -18.85
N SER A 478 -3.45 2.47 -17.76
CA SER A 478 -2.95 2.28 -16.40
C SER A 478 -2.45 0.84 -16.18
N VAL A 479 -3.20 -0.18 -16.61
CA VAL A 479 -2.77 -1.59 -16.53
C VAL A 479 -1.48 -1.82 -17.32
N SER A 480 -1.37 -1.30 -18.55
CA SER A 480 -0.14 -1.41 -19.34
C SER A 480 1.05 -0.73 -18.66
N THR A 481 0.82 0.43 -18.03
CA THR A 481 1.85 1.18 -17.30
C THR A 481 2.29 0.43 -16.05
N THR A 482 1.34 -0.11 -15.28
CA THR A 482 1.60 -0.97 -14.13
C THR A 482 2.46 -2.17 -14.49
N LEU A 483 2.10 -2.91 -15.55
CA LEU A 483 2.87 -4.10 -15.98
C LEU A 483 4.30 -3.75 -16.43
N SER A 484 4.46 -2.65 -17.16
CA SER A 484 5.77 -2.13 -17.55
C SER A 484 6.64 -1.80 -16.33
N HIS A 485 6.10 -1.07 -15.36
CA HIS A 485 6.83 -0.67 -14.16
C HIS A 485 7.06 -1.82 -13.17
N LEU A 486 6.17 -2.81 -13.12
CA LEU A 486 6.41 -4.07 -12.40
C LEU A 486 7.61 -4.82 -13.00
N GLY A 487 7.68 -4.91 -14.34
CA GLY A 487 8.81 -5.47 -15.07
C GLY A 487 10.12 -4.75 -14.77
N ALA A 488 10.12 -3.42 -14.88
CA ALA A 488 11.28 -2.59 -14.58
C ALA A 488 11.74 -2.71 -13.11
N SER A 489 10.80 -2.66 -12.15
CA SER A 489 11.10 -2.84 -10.73
C SER A 489 11.74 -4.21 -10.47
N CYS A 490 11.22 -5.28 -11.07
CA CYS A 490 11.80 -6.61 -10.96
C CYS A 490 13.24 -6.68 -11.51
N ALA A 491 13.51 -6.04 -12.65
CA ALA A 491 14.85 -5.96 -13.23
C ALA A 491 15.82 -5.20 -12.31
N HIS A 492 15.41 -4.02 -11.83
CA HIS A 492 16.20 -3.21 -10.92
C HIS A 492 16.52 -3.93 -9.60
N LEU A 493 15.58 -4.69 -9.03
CA LEU A 493 15.83 -5.53 -7.85
C LEU A 493 16.94 -6.56 -8.13
N ARG A 494 16.87 -7.26 -9.27
CA ARG A 494 17.88 -8.27 -9.65
C ARG A 494 19.26 -7.69 -9.91
N GLU A 495 19.33 -6.43 -10.31
CA GLU A 495 20.59 -5.71 -10.55
C GLU A 495 21.14 -5.04 -9.28
N GLY A 496 20.40 -5.06 -8.16
CA GLY A 496 20.82 -4.38 -6.93
C GLY A 496 20.60 -2.86 -6.93
N ARG A 497 19.75 -2.33 -7.84
CA ARG A 497 19.37 -0.91 -7.93
C ARG A 497 18.09 -0.66 -7.16
N PHE A 498 18.17 -0.63 -5.83
CA PHE A 498 17.01 -0.63 -4.94
C PHE A 498 16.26 0.70 -4.94
N GLY A 499 16.96 1.83 -5.11
CA GLY A 499 16.31 3.13 -5.25
C GLY A 499 15.40 3.21 -6.49
N ALA A 500 15.93 2.81 -7.66
CA ALA A 500 15.18 2.76 -8.92
C ALA A 500 14.05 1.71 -8.87
N ALA A 501 14.30 0.56 -8.23
CA ALA A 501 13.28 -0.46 -8.01
C ALA A 501 12.09 0.07 -7.21
N LEU A 502 12.36 0.80 -6.12
CA LEU A 502 11.34 1.43 -5.29
C LEU A 502 10.55 2.48 -6.08
N ALA A 503 11.23 3.35 -6.85
CA ALA A 503 10.56 4.35 -7.68
C ALA A 503 9.62 3.72 -8.71
N SER A 504 10.06 2.67 -9.41
CA SER A 504 9.21 1.94 -10.36
C SER A 504 8.05 1.22 -9.66
N ALA A 505 8.29 0.62 -8.50
CA ALA A 505 7.25 -0.06 -7.73
C ALA A 505 6.14 0.91 -7.25
N ARG A 506 6.50 2.15 -6.89
CA ARG A 506 5.52 3.19 -6.54
C ARG A 506 4.58 3.50 -7.69
N VAL A 507 5.15 3.77 -8.88
CA VAL A 507 4.36 4.08 -10.07
C VAL A 507 3.43 2.92 -10.41
N ALA A 508 3.95 1.68 -10.33
CA ALA A 508 3.14 0.48 -10.55
C ALA A 508 1.95 0.39 -9.59
N GLU A 509 2.17 0.62 -8.29
CA GLU A 509 1.12 0.57 -7.28
C GLU A 509 0.08 1.69 -7.46
N THR A 510 0.52 2.93 -7.68
CA THR A 510 -0.39 4.06 -7.89
C THR A 510 -1.29 3.84 -9.12
N GLU A 511 -0.72 3.40 -10.25
CA GLU A 511 -1.51 3.12 -11.45
C GLU A 511 -2.36 1.84 -11.29
N ALA A 512 -1.91 0.87 -10.49
CA ALA A 512 -2.69 -0.32 -10.16
C ALA A 512 -3.96 0.06 -9.37
N GLU A 513 -3.81 0.81 -8.28
CA GLU A 513 -4.92 1.29 -7.47
C GLU A 513 -5.85 2.21 -8.28
N ARG A 514 -5.28 3.12 -9.08
CA ARG A 514 -6.06 3.99 -9.97
C ARG A 514 -6.94 3.19 -10.92
N SER A 515 -6.39 2.15 -11.54
CA SER A 515 -7.13 1.29 -12.48
C SER A 515 -8.22 0.46 -11.78
N PHE A 516 -7.95 -0.01 -10.56
CA PHE A 516 -8.88 -0.84 -9.78
C PHE A 516 -10.04 -0.02 -9.21
N PHE A 517 -9.78 1.22 -8.77
CA PHE A 517 -10.77 2.12 -8.18
C PHE A 517 -11.34 3.15 -9.18
N GLU A 518 -11.22 2.89 -10.48
CA GLU A 518 -11.75 3.79 -11.52
C GLU A 518 -13.28 3.96 -11.37
N LYS A 519 -13.72 5.22 -11.17
CA LYS A 519 -15.10 5.57 -10.83
C LYS A 519 -16.15 5.03 -11.81
N SER A 520 -15.83 4.95 -13.10
CA SER A 520 -16.75 4.46 -14.13
C SER A 520 -16.97 2.95 -14.09
N MET A 521 -16.03 2.16 -13.56
CA MET A 521 -16.17 0.70 -13.44
C MET A 521 -17.20 0.34 -12.35
N VAL A 522 -17.19 1.08 -11.24
CA VAL A 522 -18.09 0.86 -10.10
C VAL A 522 -19.52 1.33 -10.39
N GLY A 523 -19.68 2.43 -11.12
CA GLY A 523 -20.99 3.07 -11.34
C GLY A 523 -21.98 2.29 -12.23
N GLN A 524 -21.49 1.44 -13.15
CA GLN A 524 -22.35 0.76 -14.13
C GLN A 524 -22.79 -0.66 -13.76
N VAL A 525 -22.25 -1.23 -12.67
CA VAL A 525 -22.73 -2.50 -12.11
C VAL A 525 -24.22 -2.42 -11.72
N TYR A 526 -24.73 -1.21 -11.48
CA TYR A 526 -26.12 -0.94 -11.11
C TYR A 526 -27.16 -1.07 -12.24
N PHE A 527 -26.76 -1.33 -13.49
CA PHE A 527 -27.72 -1.50 -14.60
C PHE A 527 -27.62 -2.89 -15.27
N PRO A 528 -28.23 -3.92 -14.66
CA PRO A 528 -28.35 -5.26 -15.25
C PRO A 528 -29.03 -5.22 -16.63
N ASP A 529 -28.67 -6.16 -17.50
CA ASP A 529 -29.23 -6.24 -18.86
C ASP A 529 -30.75 -6.49 -18.85
N GLU A 530 -31.27 -7.11 -17.78
CA GLU A 530 -32.70 -7.30 -17.55
C GLU A 530 -33.44 -5.96 -17.45
N HIS A 531 -32.83 -4.96 -16.82
CA HIS A 531 -33.41 -3.62 -16.72
C HIS A 531 -33.37 -2.89 -18.07
N LYS A 532 -32.33 -3.12 -18.89
CA LYS A 532 -32.31 -2.59 -20.27
C LYS A 532 -33.49 -3.16 -21.07
N VAL A 533 -33.70 -4.48 -21.04
CA VAL A 533 -34.82 -5.12 -21.74
C VAL A 533 -36.17 -4.63 -21.21
N ALA A 534 -36.33 -4.51 -19.90
CA ALA A 534 -37.57 -4.01 -19.28
C ALA A 534 -37.92 -2.58 -19.70
N VAL A 535 -36.92 -1.72 -19.93
CA VAL A 535 -37.12 -0.34 -20.43
C VAL A 535 -37.51 -0.33 -21.91
N TYR A 536 -36.93 -1.20 -22.74
CA TYR A 536 -37.20 -1.22 -24.18
C TYR A 536 -38.46 -2.02 -24.58
N LEU A 537 -38.90 -2.98 -23.77
CA LEU A 537 -40.03 -3.86 -24.08
C LEU A 537 -41.37 -3.11 -24.29
N PRO A 538 -41.74 -2.10 -23.49
CA PRO A 538 -42.96 -1.31 -23.73
C PRO A 538 -42.96 -0.51 -25.03
N LEU A 539 -41.78 -0.08 -25.50
CA LEU A 539 -41.62 0.67 -26.74
C LEU A 539 -41.64 -0.25 -27.97
N LEU A 540 -40.94 -1.40 -27.88
CA LEU A 540 -40.79 -2.33 -29.00
C LEU A 540 -41.94 -3.33 -29.14
N GLY A 541 -42.63 -3.68 -28.05
CA GLY A 541 -43.71 -4.67 -28.04
C GLY A 541 -44.87 -4.34 -28.99
N PRO A 542 -45.46 -3.13 -28.92
CA PRO A 542 -46.58 -2.74 -29.77
C PRO A 542 -46.26 -2.71 -31.27
N ILE A 543 -45.00 -2.45 -31.64
CA ILE A 543 -44.54 -2.42 -33.03
C ILE A 543 -44.10 -3.82 -33.49
N GLY A 544 -43.41 -4.57 -32.63
CA GLY A 544 -42.85 -5.88 -32.92
C GLY A 544 -43.90 -6.98 -33.07
N VAL A 545 -44.90 -7.02 -32.19
CA VAL A 545 -45.93 -8.09 -32.19
C VAL A 545 -46.70 -8.12 -33.53
N PRO A 546 -47.23 -7.00 -34.07
CA PRO A 546 -47.90 -7.00 -35.37
C PRO A 546 -46.99 -7.37 -36.53
N LEU A 547 -45.71 -6.96 -36.52
CA LEU A 547 -44.73 -7.28 -37.56
C LEU A 547 -44.38 -8.77 -37.60
N VAL A 548 -44.20 -9.40 -36.43
CA VAL A 548 -43.92 -10.84 -36.31
C VAL A 548 -45.14 -11.65 -36.74
N VAL A 549 -46.34 -11.31 -36.26
CA VAL A 549 -47.59 -11.98 -36.68
C VAL A 549 -47.83 -11.80 -38.18
N GLY A 550 -47.53 -10.62 -38.72
CA GLY A 550 -47.59 -10.33 -40.16
C GLY A 550 -46.63 -11.20 -40.97
N LEU A 551 -45.39 -11.35 -40.53
CA LEU A 551 -44.38 -12.19 -41.16
C LEU A 551 -44.77 -13.68 -41.11
N LEU A 552 -45.18 -14.18 -39.94
CA LEU A 552 -45.57 -15.59 -39.77
C LEU A 552 -46.78 -15.98 -40.63
N LYS A 553 -47.78 -15.10 -40.75
CA LYS A 553 -48.94 -15.33 -41.63
C LYS A 553 -48.53 -15.44 -43.10
N GLU A 554 -47.61 -14.58 -43.54
CA GLU A 554 -47.17 -14.57 -44.93
C GLU A 554 -46.23 -15.75 -45.24
N LEU A 555 -45.34 -16.13 -44.32
CA LEU A 555 -44.52 -17.34 -44.43
C LEU A 555 -45.36 -18.62 -44.49
N LYS A 556 -46.37 -18.74 -43.62
CA LYS A 556 -47.30 -19.89 -43.63
C LYS A 556 -48.08 -19.96 -44.95
N ARG A 557 -48.44 -18.81 -45.52
CA ARG A 557 -49.12 -18.73 -46.81
C ARG A 557 -48.21 -19.13 -47.97
N ILE A 558 -46.96 -18.65 -48.00
CA ILE A 558 -45.97 -19.04 -49.02
C ILE A 558 -45.70 -20.54 -48.93
N ALA A 559 -45.54 -21.10 -47.74
CA ALA A 559 -45.38 -22.54 -47.53
C ALA A 559 -46.62 -23.33 -48.01
N GLY A 560 -47.83 -22.84 -47.73
CA GLY A 560 -49.07 -23.43 -48.24
C GLY A 560 -49.19 -23.39 -49.77
N GLN A 561 -48.77 -22.28 -50.40
CA GLN A 561 -48.73 -22.16 -51.86
C GLN A 561 -47.67 -23.06 -52.49
N HIS A 562 -46.50 -23.22 -51.87
CA HIS A 562 -45.47 -24.15 -52.32
C HIS A 562 -45.93 -25.61 -52.22
N ASN A 563 -46.58 -25.96 -51.12
CA ASN A 563 -47.13 -27.31 -50.93
C ASN A 563 -48.27 -27.59 -51.92
N ALA A 564 -49.16 -26.62 -52.17
CA ALA A 564 -50.22 -26.73 -53.17
C ALA A 564 -49.67 -26.86 -54.61
N LYS A 565 -48.57 -26.16 -54.94
CA LYS A 565 -47.86 -26.32 -56.22
C LYS A 565 -47.18 -27.68 -56.35
N LYS A 566 -46.65 -28.24 -55.24
CA LYS A 566 -46.04 -29.58 -55.22
C LYS A 566 -47.06 -30.72 -55.34
N THR A 567 -48.31 -30.51 -54.92
CA THR A 567 -49.40 -31.49 -55.06
C THR A 567 -50.17 -31.36 -56.38
N ALA A 568 -49.94 -30.29 -57.15
CA ALA A 568 -50.55 -30.04 -58.45
C ALA A 568 -49.59 -30.26 -59.64
N SER A 569 -48.34 -30.60 -59.35
CA SER A 569 -47.35 -31.19 -60.27
C SER A 569 -47.31 -32.69 -60.02
#